data_AF-A0A7C2KDM8-F1
#
_entry.id   AF-A0A7C2KDM8-F1
#
_cell.length_a   1.000
_cell.length_b   1.000
_cell.length_c   1.000
_cell.angle_alpha   90.00
_cell.angle_beta   90.00
_cell.angle_gamma   90.00
#
_symmetry.space_group_name_H-M   'P 1'
#
loop_
_entity.id
_entity.type
_entity.pdbx_description
1 polymer ?
#
loop_
_entity_poly.entity_id
_entity_poly.type
_entity_poly.pdbx_seq_one_letter_code
_entity_poly.pdbx_strand_id
1 'polypeptide(L)' 'MTFFDLVEEAVERKASDIHLAVGHPALLRVDGDLFSLGDEP' A
#
# COMPACT_ATOMS: atom_id res chain seq x y z
N MET A 1 6.14 2.26 -11.45
CA MET A 1 5.36 1.37 -10.57
C MET A 1 4.15 0.90 -11.33
N THR A 2 4.01 -0.41 -11.50
CA THR A 2 2.84 -1.08 -12.06
C THR A 2 1.89 -1.52 -10.96
N PHE A 3 0.73 -2.07 -11.30
CA PHE A 3 -0.16 -2.69 -10.31
C PHE A 3 0.47 -3.90 -9.63
N PHE A 4 1.30 -4.69 -10.33
CA PHE A 4 1.94 -5.86 -9.73
C PHE A 4 2.99 -5.47 -8.70
N ASP A 5 3.77 -4.42 -8.95
CA ASP A 5 4.74 -3.88 -7.98
C ASP A 5 4.03 -3.47 -6.66
N LEU A 6 2.82 -2.90 -6.76
CA LEU A 6 2.00 -2.55 -5.59
C LEU A 6 1.54 -3.78 -4.80
N VAL A 7 1.18 -4.85 -5.51
CA VAL A 7 0.74 -6.12 -4.91
C VAL A 7 1.91 -6.83 -4.24
N GLU A 8 3.09 -6.83 -4.85
CA GLU A 8 4.31 -7.39 -4.25
C GLU A 8 4.64 -6.68 -2.93
N GLU A 9 4.67 -5.34 -2.92
CA GLU A 9 4.91 -4.55 -1.71
C GLU A 9 3.86 -4.83 -0.62
N ALA A 10 2.58 -4.90 -0.99
CA ALA A 10 1.50 -5.20 -0.06
C ALA A 10 1.67 -6.57 0.60
N VAL A 11 2.11 -7.58 -0.15
CA VAL A 11 2.39 -8.92 0.39
C VAL A 11 3.59 -8.89 1.31
N GLU A 12 4.69 -8.22 0.93
CA GLU A 12 5.90 -8.10 1.76
C GLU A 12 5.59 -7.45 3.11
N ARG A 13 4.75 -6.41 3.12
CA ARG A 13 4.32 -5.71 4.34
C ARG A 13 3.14 -6.35 5.06
N LYS A 14 2.61 -7.48 4.56
CA LYS A 14 1.41 -8.16 5.09
C LYS A 14 0.19 -7.22 5.19
N ALA A 15 0.06 -6.31 4.23
CA ALA A 15 -1.08 -5.41 4.15
C ALA A 15 -2.37 -6.19 3.86
N SER A 16 -3.47 -5.81 4.50
CA SER A 16 -4.78 -6.37 4.22
C SER A 16 -5.42 -5.78 2.96
N ASP A 17 -5.12 -4.50 2.68
CA ASP A 17 -5.75 -3.73 1.61
C ASP A 17 -4.75 -2.80 0.90
N ILE A 18 -4.97 -2.60 -0.39
CA ILE A 18 -4.35 -1.54 -1.20
C ILE A 18 -5.42 -0.53 -1.57
N HIS A 19 -5.19 0.74 -1.24
CA HIS A 19 -6.10 1.84 -1.56
C HIS A 19 -5.52 2.69 -2.70
N LEU A 20 -6.29 2.83 -3.79
CA LEU A 20 -5.96 3.68 -4.94
C LEU A 20 -7.05 4.73 -5.14
N ALA A 21 -6.66 6.01 -5.11
CA ALA A 21 -7.56 7.14 -5.30
C ALA A 21 -6.86 8.26 -6.08
N VAL A 22 -7.59 8.90 -7.02
CA VAL A 22 -7.06 10.02 -7.80
C VAL A 22 -6.73 11.19 -6.87
N GLY A 23 -5.53 11.76 -7.03
CA GLY A 23 -5.05 12.87 -6.20
C GLY A 23 -4.38 12.44 -4.89
N HIS A 24 -4.28 11.13 -4.63
CA HIS A 24 -3.61 10.57 -3.45
C HIS A 24 -2.53 9.55 -3.88
N PRO A 25 -1.44 9.41 -3.11
CA PRO A 25 -0.54 8.27 -3.29
C PRO A 25 -1.30 6.98 -2.99
N ALA A 26 -0.78 5.86 -3.51
CA ALA A 26 -1.27 4.54 -3.09
C ALA A 26 -1.04 4.38 -1.59
N LEU A 27 -2.02 3.83 -0.87
CA LEU A 27 -1.90 3.54 0.56
C LEU A 27 -2.04 2.04 0.80
N LEU A 28 -1.36 1.54 1.82
CA LEU A 28 -1.48 0.18 2.34
C LEU A 28 -2.15 0.23 3.71
N ARG A 29 -3.01 -0.75 3.99
CA ARG A 29 -3.51 -0.98 5.34
C ARG A 29 -2.72 -2.11 5.99
N VAL A 30 -1.98 -1.82 7.05
CA VAL A 30 -1.20 -2.80 7.82
C VAL A 30 -1.64 -2.73 9.27
N ASP A 31 -2.08 -3.86 9.83
CA ASP A 31 -2.59 -3.98 11.21
C ASP A 31 -3.69 -2.97 11.60
N GLY A 32 -4.42 -2.44 10.61
CA GLY A 32 -5.52 -1.49 10.79
C GLY A 32 -5.16 -0.04 10.48
N ASP A 33 -3.87 0.29 10.43
CA ASP A 33 -3.34 1.63 10.16
C ASP A 33 -3.01 1.83 8.66
N LEU A 34 -3.03 3.09 8.21
CA LEU A 34 -2.80 3.46 6.80
C LEU A 34 -1.42 4.07 6.61
N PHE A 35 -0.68 3.52 5.65
CA PHE A 35 0.67 3.96 5.29
C PHE A 35 0.72 4.32 3.81
N SER A 36 1.36 5.44 3.46
CA SER A 36 1.64 5.72 2.05
C SER A 36 2.69 4.74 1.55
N LEU A 37 2.55 4.33 0.29
CA LEU A 37 3.55 3.47 -0.33
C LEU A 37 4.89 4.20 -0.41
N GLY A 38 5.89 3.70 0.31
CA GLY A 38 7.21 4.31 0.43
C GLY A 38 7.53 4.89 1.82
N ASP A 39 6.53 5.05 2.69
CA ASP A 39 6.76 5.41 4.10
C ASP A 39 7.15 4.16 4.91
N GLU A 40 7.90 4.31 6.01
CA GLU A 40 8.09 3.20 6.96
C GLU A 40 6.79 2.94 7.75
N PRO A 41 6.44 1.67 8.04
CA PRO A 41 5.34 1.34 8.93
C PRO A 41 5.61 1.75 10.39
#